data_AF-A0A1E1WUG6-F1
#
_entry.id   AF-A0A1E1WUG6-F1
#
_cell.length_a   1.000
_cell.length_b   1.000
_cell.length_c   1.000
_cell.angle_alpha   90.00
_cell.angle_beta   90.00
_cell.angle_gamma   90.00
#
_symmetry.space_group_name_H-M   'P 1'
#
loop_
_entity.id
_entity.type
_entity.pdbx_description
1 polymer ?
#
loop_
_entity_poly.entity_id
_entity_poly.type
_entity_poly.pdbx_seq_one_letter_code
_entity_poly.pdbx_strand_id
1 'polypeptide(L)'
;QRNYVTVGSGRRLVPTNLGIVLVHGYQKIDPELVLPTMRSAVEEQLNLIAVGRADFHAVLTHTSEIFRRKFQYFVRSIEAMDQLFEVSFSSLKASGKALSRCGKCRRYMRYIQAKPAARLHCSHCDDTYGLPQHGTVRIYRELKCPLDDFELLSWSSGNKGKSFPLCPYCFNHPPFRDMKKGFGCNSCTHPTCPYGVNSTGVSGCVECE
;
A
#
# COMPACT_ATOMS: atom_id res chain seq x y z
N GLN A 1 -10.75 4.10 8.40
CA GLN A 1 -11.64 2.95 8.14
C GLN A 1 -10.84 1.86 7.42
N ARG A 2 -10.91 0.58 7.83
CA ARG A 2 -10.00 -0.50 7.35
C ARG A 2 -10.36 -1.11 5.98
N ASN A 3 -11.46 -0.68 5.36
CA ASN A 3 -11.90 -1.11 4.02
C ASN A 3 -12.12 -2.63 3.85
N TYR A 4 -12.61 -3.32 4.89
CA TYR A 4 -12.98 -4.74 4.79
C TYR A 4 -14.42 -4.94 4.32
N VAL A 5 -15.29 -3.98 4.61
CA VAL A 5 -16.72 -3.98 4.31
C VAL A 5 -17.12 -2.55 3.93
N THR A 6 -18.08 -2.40 3.01
CA THR A 6 -18.72 -1.13 2.65
C THR A 6 -20.21 -1.17 2.97
N VAL A 7 -20.83 0.01 3.13
CA VAL A 7 -22.28 0.12 3.30
C VAL A 7 -22.90 0.35 1.93
N GLY A 8 -23.65 -0.64 1.44
CA GLY A 8 -24.39 -0.57 0.19
C GLY A 8 -25.75 0.11 0.35
N SER A 9 -26.55 0.08 -0.72
CA SER A 9 -27.93 0.57 -0.70
C SER A 9 -28.75 -0.17 0.38
N GLY A 10 -29.67 0.57 1.02
CA GLY A 10 -30.48 0.03 2.11
C GLY A 10 -29.70 -0.31 3.39
N ARG A 11 -28.55 0.33 3.64
CA ARG A 11 -27.70 0.13 4.84
C ARG A 11 -27.18 -1.31 5.01
N ARG A 12 -27.04 -2.07 3.90
CA ARG A 12 -26.50 -3.42 3.93
C ARG A 12 -24.98 -3.39 3.99
N LEU A 13 -24.39 -4.24 4.82
CA LEU A 13 -22.95 -4.45 4.87
C LEU A 13 -22.54 -5.38 3.72
N VAL A 14 -21.70 -4.88 2.82
CA VAL A 14 -21.19 -5.62 1.66
C VAL A 14 -19.69 -5.87 1.86
N PRO A 15 -19.24 -7.12 1.97
CA PRO A 15 -17.82 -7.44 2.05
C PRO A 15 -17.05 -6.95 0.81
N THR A 16 -15.88 -6.37 1.05
CA THR A 16 -14.94 -6.03 -0.03
C THR A 16 -14.13 -7.26 -0.40
N ASN A 17 -13.50 -7.25 -1.58
CA ASN A 17 -12.59 -8.33 -1.98
C ASN A 17 -11.43 -8.52 -0.98
N LEU A 18 -10.89 -7.42 -0.43
CA LEU A 18 -9.87 -7.49 0.62
C LEU A 18 -10.39 -8.19 1.87
N GLY A 19 -11.59 -7.84 2.33
CA GLY A 19 -12.22 -8.47 3.50
C GLY A 19 -12.45 -9.97 3.30
N ILE A 20 -12.94 -10.35 2.13
CA ILE A 20 -13.18 -11.76 1.76
C ILE A 20 -11.86 -12.55 1.78
N VAL A 21 -10.81 -12.05 1.11
CA VAL A 21 -9.51 -12.73 1.01
C VAL A 21 -8.84 -12.85 2.38
N LEU A 22 -8.93 -11.82 3.23
CA LEU A 22 -8.42 -11.87 4.59
C LEU A 22 -9.08 -13.01 5.38
N VAL A 23 -10.42 -13.06 5.38
CA VAL A 23 -11.18 -14.11 6.08
C VAL A 23 -10.79 -15.50 5.59
N HIS A 24 -10.71 -15.71 4.27
CA HIS A 24 -10.27 -16.99 3.72
C HIS A 24 -8.82 -17.33 4.07
N GLY A 25 -7.93 -16.33 4.13
CA GLY A 25 -6.55 -16.54 4.54
C GLY A 25 -6.43 -16.98 6.00
N TYR A 26 -7.12 -16.30 6.92
CA TYR A 26 -7.18 -16.72 8.31
C TYR A 26 -7.79 -18.13 8.44
N GLN A 27 -8.90 -18.38 7.74
CA GLN A 27 -9.57 -19.68 7.77
C GLN A 27 -8.71 -20.82 7.21
N LYS A 28 -7.90 -20.54 6.18
CA LYS A 28 -6.98 -21.53 5.59
C LYS A 28 -5.83 -21.88 6.54
N ILE A 29 -5.35 -20.92 7.31
CA ILE A 29 -4.28 -21.14 8.28
C ILE A 29 -4.85 -21.80 9.55
N ASP A 30 -5.75 -21.11 10.24
CA ASP A 30 -6.36 -21.53 11.51
C ASP A 30 -7.85 -21.10 11.54
N PRO A 31 -8.79 -22.03 11.28
CA PRO A 31 -10.22 -21.74 11.29
C PRO A 31 -10.74 -21.15 12.60
N GLU A 32 -10.14 -21.50 13.74
CA GLU A 32 -10.59 -21.04 15.05
C GLU A 32 -10.38 -19.53 15.25
N LEU A 33 -9.52 -18.88 14.45
CA LEU A 33 -9.34 -17.44 14.45
C LEU A 33 -10.50 -16.67 13.79
N VAL A 34 -11.32 -17.35 13.00
CA VAL A 34 -12.45 -16.75 12.25
C VAL A 34 -13.79 -17.20 12.84
N LEU A 35 -13.85 -18.44 13.36
CA LEU A 35 -15.04 -18.99 13.98
C LEU A 35 -15.36 -18.27 15.31
N PRO A 36 -16.65 -18.17 15.67
CA PRO A 36 -17.08 -17.45 16.87
C PRO A 36 -16.64 -18.13 18.18
N THR A 37 -16.29 -19.41 18.14
CA THR A 37 -16.07 -20.28 19.31
C THR A 37 -15.00 -19.75 20.28
N MET A 38 -13.84 -19.34 19.77
CA MET A 38 -12.76 -18.81 20.60
C MET A 38 -13.18 -17.51 21.30
N ARG A 39 -13.87 -16.65 20.55
CA ARG A 39 -14.37 -15.37 21.07
C ARG A 39 -15.43 -15.59 22.14
N SER A 40 -16.39 -16.48 21.91
CA SER A 40 -17.44 -16.79 22.88
C SER A 40 -16.85 -17.37 24.17
N ALA A 41 -15.85 -18.25 24.07
CA ALA A 41 -15.19 -18.82 25.25
C ALA A 41 -14.48 -17.75 26.09
N VAL A 42 -13.78 -16.81 25.45
CA VAL A 42 -13.14 -15.69 26.16
C VAL A 42 -14.19 -14.76 26.78
N GLU A 43 -15.25 -14.41 26.05
CA GLU A 43 -16.34 -13.57 26.57
C GLU A 43 -17.04 -14.22 27.78
N GLU A 44 -17.21 -15.55 27.79
CA GLU A 44 -17.74 -16.30 28.94
C GLU A 44 -16.82 -16.21 30.16
N GLN A 45 -15.51 -16.38 29.98
CA GLN A 45 -14.53 -16.23 31.08
C GLN A 45 -14.53 -14.80 31.64
N LEU A 46 -14.65 -13.79 30.78
CA LEU A 46 -14.76 -12.39 31.21
C LEU A 46 -16.03 -12.14 32.05
N ASN A 47 -17.15 -12.77 31.67
CA ASN A 47 -18.38 -12.70 32.47
C ASN A 47 -18.20 -13.37 33.85
N LEU A 48 -17.49 -14.49 33.93
CA LEU A 48 -17.19 -15.16 35.20
C LEU A 48 -16.30 -14.29 36.11
N ILE A 49 -15.31 -13.59 35.55
CA ILE A 49 -14.50 -12.61 36.31
C ILE A 49 -15.40 -11.50 36.86
N ALA A 50 -16.31 -10.97 36.05
CA ALA A 50 -17.19 -9.87 36.45
C ALA A 50 -18.09 -10.22 37.65
N VAL A 51 -18.48 -11.49 37.79
CA VAL A 51 -19.27 -11.98 38.94
C VAL A 51 -18.41 -12.59 40.06
N GLY A 52 -17.08 -12.46 39.99
CA GLY A 52 -16.16 -12.98 41.00
C GLY A 52 -16.01 -14.50 41.04
N ARG A 53 -16.38 -15.20 39.94
CA ARG A 53 -16.35 -16.67 39.82
C ARG A 53 -15.14 -17.21 39.05
N ALA A 54 -14.27 -16.34 38.53
CA ALA A 54 -13.02 -16.72 37.90
C ALA A 54 -11.90 -15.75 38.32
N ASP A 55 -10.69 -16.27 38.47
CA ASP A 55 -9.50 -15.45 38.76
C ASP A 55 -8.99 -14.76 37.50
N PHE A 56 -8.77 -13.44 37.60
CA PHE A 56 -8.30 -12.63 36.49
C PHE A 56 -6.94 -13.09 35.95
N HIS A 57 -5.98 -13.37 36.83
CA HIS A 57 -4.61 -13.71 36.43
C HIS A 57 -4.56 -15.07 35.75
N ALA A 58 -5.34 -16.03 36.23
CA ALA A 58 -5.50 -17.35 35.63
C ALA A 58 -6.08 -17.24 34.21
N VAL A 59 -7.18 -16.49 34.02
CA VAL A 59 -7.81 -16.29 32.70
C VAL A 59 -6.88 -15.55 31.75
N LEU A 60 -6.17 -14.51 32.22
CA LEU A 60 -5.21 -13.77 31.41
C LEU A 60 -4.08 -14.69 30.92
N THR A 61 -3.44 -15.41 31.85
CA THR A 61 -2.33 -16.31 31.54
C THR A 61 -2.75 -17.38 30.53
N HIS A 62 -3.92 -17.99 30.76
CA HIS A 62 -4.48 -19.01 29.87
C HIS A 62 -4.74 -18.46 28.46
N THR A 63 -5.42 -17.32 28.37
CA THR A 63 -5.78 -16.69 27.09
C THR A 63 -4.54 -16.26 26.31
N SER A 64 -3.58 -15.62 26.98
CA SER A 64 -2.32 -15.20 26.36
C SER A 64 -1.53 -16.38 25.82
N GLU A 65 -1.47 -17.49 26.55
CA GLU A 65 -0.75 -18.70 26.11
C GLU A 65 -1.40 -19.32 24.87
N ILE A 66 -2.74 -19.34 24.79
CA ILE A 66 -3.46 -19.79 23.60
C ILE A 66 -3.09 -18.92 22.39
N PHE A 67 -3.21 -17.59 22.51
CA PHE A 67 -2.90 -16.69 21.41
C PHE A 67 -1.42 -16.71 21.03
N ARG A 68 -0.51 -16.93 21.98
CA ARG A 68 0.92 -17.13 21.69
C ARG A 68 1.14 -18.34 20.80
N ARG A 69 0.51 -19.48 21.10
CA ARG A 69 0.61 -20.70 20.27
C ARG A 69 0.00 -20.49 18.90
N LYS A 70 -1.19 -19.89 18.83
CA LYS A 70 -1.84 -19.56 17.56
C LYS A 70 -0.99 -18.63 16.70
N PHE A 71 -0.39 -17.60 17.30
CA PHE A 71 0.53 -16.70 16.60
C PHE A 71 1.75 -17.45 16.05
N GLN A 72 2.40 -18.29 16.85
CA GLN A 72 3.55 -19.08 16.41
C GLN A 72 3.21 -20.04 15.27
N TYR A 73 2.01 -20.61 15.28
CA TYR A 73 1.51 -21.44 14.19
C TYR A 73 1.21 -20.59 12.95
N PHE A 74 0.56 -19.44 13.13
CA PHE A 74 0.24 -18.51 12.05
C PHE A 74 1.48 -18.03 11.30
N VAL A 75 2.53 -17.61 12.03
CA VAL A 75 3.80 -17.16 11.45
C VAL A 75 4.46 -18.29 10.66
N ARG A 76 4.42 -19.54 11.16
CA ARG A 76 4.98 -20.70 10.46
C ARG A 76 4.23 -21.06 9.19
N SER A 77 2.95 -20.70 9.10
CA SER A 77 2.07 -21.03 7.98
C SER A 77 1.69 -19.82 7.13
N ILE A 78 2.43 -18.71 7.24
CA ILE A 78 2.09 -17.43 6.60
C ILE A 78 2.05 -17.53 5.07
N GLU A 79 2.86 -18.42 4.48
CA GLU A 79 2.90 -18.67 3.04
C GLU A 79 1.53 -19.07 2.47
N ALA A 80 0.69 -19.76 3.25
CA ALA A 80 -0.66 -20.13 2.82
C ALA A 80 -1.56 -18.90 2.59
N MET A 81 -1.33 -17.82 3.35
CA MET A 81 -1.98 -16.52 3.16
C MET A 81 -1.36 -15.79 1.97
N ASP A 82 -0.04 -15.78 1.83
CA ASP A 82 0.64 -15.15 0.69
C ASP A 82 0.19 -15.75 -0.65
N GLN A 83 0.02 -17.07 -0.75
CA GLN A 83 -0.52 -17.72 -1.95
C GLN A 83 -1.95 -17.25 -2.29
N LEU A 84 -2.82 -17.08 -1.29
CA LEU A 84 -4.20 -16.63 -1.52
C LEU A 84 -4.25 -15.16 -1.94
N PHE A 85 -3.42 -14.33 -1.33
CA PHE A 85 -3.23 -12.95 -1.73
C PHE A 85 -2.62 -12.88 -3.14
N GLU A 86 -1.62 -13.70 -3.43
CA GLU A 86 -1.02 -13.76 -4.75
C GLU A 86 -2.04 -14.17 -5.81
N VAL A 87 -2.92 -15.14 -5.58
CA VAL A 87 -3.97 -15.52 -6.56
C VAL A 87 -5.05 -14.46 -6.68
N SER A 88 -5.55 -13.92 -5.57
CA SER A 88 -6.66 -12.95 -5.57
C SER A 88 -6.24 -11.55 -6.00
N PHE A 89 -4.95 -11.25 -5.87
CA PHE A 89 -4.30 -10.04 -6.37
C PHE A 89 -3.37 -10.32 -7.56
N SER A 90 -3.31 -11.55 -8.12
CA SER A 90 -2.58 -11.87 -9.37
C SER A 90 -3.18 -11.16 -10.58
N SER A 91 -4.44 -10.73 -10.44
CA SER A 91 -5.02 -9.69 -11.28
C SER A 91 -4.07 -8.49 -11.39
N LEU A 92 -3.22 -8.13 -10.42
CA LEU A 92 -2.18 -7.10 -10.59
C LEU A 92 -0.95 -7.50 -11.41
N LYS A 93 -0.50 -8.77 -11.36
CA LYS A 93 0.60 -9.24 -12.23
C LYS A 93 0.17 -9.31 -13.69
N ALA A 94 -1.13 -9.54 -13.95
CA ALA A 94 -1.73 -9.57 -15.29
C ALA A 94 -2.38 -8.24 -15.72
N SER A 95 -2.81 -7.39 -14.78
CA SER A 95 -3.49 -6.11 -15.04
C SER A 95 -2.50 -4.97 -15.15
N GLY A 96 -2.96 -3.93 -15.83
CA GLY A 96 -2.19 -2.74 -16.08
C GLY A 96 -1.44 -2.78 -17.40
N LYS A 97 -1.36 -1.62 -18.03
CA LYS A 97 -0.64 -1.41 -19.27
C LYS A 97 0.83 -1.17 -18.97
N ALA A 98 1.73 -1.73 -19.77
CA ALA A 98 3.15 -1.34 -19.73
C ALA A 98 3.25 0.18 -19.93
N LEU A 99 3.88 0.89 -18.99
CA LEU A 99 3.95 2.35 -19.03
C LEU A 99 5.37 2.89 -19.02
N SER A 100 6.20 2.57 -18.03
CA SER A 100 7.57 3.09 -17.90
C SER A 100 8.55 2.00 -17.50
N ARG A 101 9.83 2.16 -17.80
CA ARG A 101 10.88 1.19 -17.45
C ARG A 101 11.39 1.38 -16.03
N CYS A 102 11.60 0.27 -15.34
CA CYS A 102 12.23 0.20 -14.03
C CYS A 102 13.72 0.56 -14.15
N GLY A 103 14.23 1.44 -13.29
CA GLY A 103 15.66 1.79 -13.28
C GLY A 103 16.57 0.62 -12.88
N LYS A 104 16.07 -0.28 -12.02
CA LYS A 104 16.85 -1.45 -11.53
C LYS A 104 17.09 -2.51 -12.61
N CYS A 105 16.05 -2.88 -13.36
CA CYS A 105 16.13 -4.01 -14.31
C CYS A 105 15.82 -3.64 -15.77
N ARG A 106 15.51 -2.37 -16.04
CA ARG A 106 15.21 -1.81 -17.36
C ARG A 106 13.99 -2.42 -18.08
N ARG A 107 13.26 -3.33 -17.43
CA ARG A 107 12.01 -3.90 -17.95
C ARG A 107 10.84 -2.94 -17.70
N TYR A 108 9.81 -3.04 -18.55
CA TYR A 108 8.58 -2.28 -18.38
C TYR A 108 7.88 -2.64 -17.07
N MET A 109 7.49 -1.61 -16.34
CA MET A 109 6.59 -1.66 -15.21
C MET A 109 5.15 -1.49 -15.70
N ARG A 110 4.24 -2.20 -15.05
CA ARG A 110 2.80 -2.15 -15.33
C ARG A 110 2.16 -1.03 -14.54
N TYR A 111 1.41 -0.17 -15.22
CA TYR A 111 0.60 0.87 -14.59
C TYR A 111 -0.78 0.33 -14.25
N ILE A 112 -1.11 0.35 -12.96
CA ILE A 112 -2.32 -0.25 -12.43
C ILE A 112 -3.19 0.87 -11.86
N GLN A 113 -4.25 1.19 -12.60
CA GLN A 113 -5.23 2.22 -12.26
C GLN A 113 -6.41 1.60 -11.48
N ALA A 114 -6.11 0.93 -10.36
CA ALA A 114 -7.11 0.36 -9.48
C ALA A 114 -7.24 1.18 -8.18
N LYS A 115 -8.45 1.26 -7.62
CA LYS A 115 -8.68 1.87 -6.30
C LYS A 115 -7.99 1.04 -5.20
N PRO A 116 -7.43 1.64 -4.14
CA PRO A 116 -7.58 3.04 -3.73
C PRO A 116 -6.55 4.04 -4.30
N ALA A 117 -5.43 3.61 -4.89
CA ALA A 117 -4.43 4.51 -5.46
C ALA A 117 -3.72 3.90 -6.67
N ALA A 118 -3.43 4.73 -7.67
CA ALA A 118 -2.67 4.35 -8.85
C ALA A 118 -1.23 3.99 -8.46
N ARG A 119 -0.67 2.98 -9.11
CA ARG A 119 0.69 2.49 -8.82
C ARG A 119 1.36 1.89 -10.06
N LEU A 120 2.69 1.86 -10.02
CA LEU A 120 3.52 1.07 -10.93
C LEU A 120 4.01 -0.19 -10.23
N HIS A 121 4.01 -1.31 -10.95
CA HIS A 121 4.54 -2.56 -10.45
C HIS A 121 5.56 -3.15 -11.44
N CYS A 122 6.73 -3.52 -10.96
CA CYS A 122 7.76 -4.19 -11.74
C CYS A 122 7.71 -5.70 -11.45
N SER A 123 7.20 -6.50 -12.37
CA SER A 123 7.06 -7.96 -12.16
C SER A 123 8.38 -8.72 -12.06
N HIS A 124 9.51 -8.12 -12.47
CA HIS A 124 10.82 -8.77 -12.40
C HIS A 124 11.57 -8.49 -11.10
N CYS A 125 11.46 -7.26 -10.58
CA CYS A 125 12.04 -6.90 -9.28
C CYS A 125 11.07 -7.14 -8.12
N ASP A 126 9.81 -7.44 -8.42
CA ASP A 126 8.67 -7.53 -7.50
C ASP A 126 8.42 -6.26 -6.66
N ASP A 127 8.91 -5.11 -7.12
CA ASP A 127 8.72 -3.82 -6.46
C ASP A 127 7.42 -3.13 -6.88
N THR A 128 6.82 -2.36 -5.96
CA THR A 128 5.65 -1.52 -6.22
C THR A 128 5.87 -0.07 -5.80
N TYR A 129 5.56 0.86 -6.71
CA TYR A 129 5.73 2.30 -6.52
C TYR A 129 4.37 3.01 -6.54
N GLY A 130 4.03 3.73 -5.47
CA GLY A 130 2.82 4.54 -5.42
C GLY A 130 2.92 5.77 -6.32
N LEU A 131 1.80 6.19 -6.89
CA LEU A 131 1.69 7.40 -7.72
C LEU A 131 0.69 8.40 -7.12
N PRO A 132 0.76 9.69 -7.50
CA PRO A 132 -0.20 10.68 -7.02
C PRO A 132 -1.63 10.33 -7.44
N GLN A 133 -2.58 10.52 -6.51
CA GLN A 133 -4.00 10.22 -6.72
C GLN A 133 -4.70 11.30 -7.55
N HIS A 134 -5.89 10.99 -8.07
CA HIS A 134 -6.78 11.97 -8.74
C HIS A 134 -6.14 12.74 -9.91
N GLY A 135 -5.40 12.05 -10.76
CA GLY A 135 -4.85 12.65 -11.97
C GLY A 135 -4.54 11.61 -13.05
N THR A 136 -4.02 12.10 -14.17
CA THR A 136 -3.57 11.28 -15.29
C THR A 136 -2.05 11.15 -15.25
N VAL A 137 -1.55 9.95 -15.57
CA VAL A 137 -0.12 9.63 -15.58
C VAL A 137 0.27 9.24 -16.99
N ARG A 138 1.36 9.83 -17.50
CA ARG A 138 1.93 9.55 -18.82
C ARG A 138 3.45 9.46 -18.74
N ILE A 139 4.08 8.86 -19.74
CA ILE A 139 5.55 8.89 -19.88
C ILE A 139 5.98 10.35 -20.06
N TYR A 140 7.04 10.76 -19.37
CA TYR A 140 7.64 12.08 -19.54
C TYR A 140 8.83 12.00 -20.50
N ARG A 141 8.54 12.21 -21.79
CA ARG A 141 9.54 12.37 -22.87
C ARG A 141 10.58 11.23 -22.99
N GLU A 142 10.29 10.05 -22.42
CA GLU A 142 11.20 8.89 -22.36
C GLU A 142 12.54 9.17 -21.64
N LEU A 143 12.55 10.18 -20.77
CA LEU A 143 13.74 10.61 -20.04
C LEU A 143 13.88 9.84 -18.74
N LYS A 144 15.11 9.72 -18.26
CA LYS A 144 15.46 8.96 -17.06
C LYS A 144 15.90 9.89 -15.94
N CYS A 145 15.67 9.46 -14.71
CA CYS A 145 16.23 10.08 -13.54
C CYS A 145 17.76 9.85 -13.50
N PRO A 146 18.59 10.89 -13.34
CA PRO A 146 20.05 10.74 -13.31
C PRO A 146 20.57 10.06 -12.04
N LEU A 147 19.71 9.86 -11.04
CA LEU A 147 20.07 9.22 -9.77
C LEU A 147 19.93 7.70 -9.79
N ASP A 148 18.88 7.21 -10.45
CA ASP A 148 18.39 5.84 -10.27
C ASP A 148 17.97 5.15 -11.58
N ASP A 149 18.16 5.81 -12.73
CA ASP A 149 17.82 5.34 -14.08
C ASP A 149 16.34 5.04 -14.33
N PHE A 150 15.42 5.35 -13.41
CA PHE A 150 13.99 5.16 -13.64
C PHE A 150 13.49 6.11 -14.71
N GLU A 151 12.66 5.60 -15.62
CA GLU A 151 11.95 6.46 -16.58
C GLU A 151 10.96 7.38 -15.84
N LEU A 152 11.02 8.65 -16.20
CA LEU A 152 10.22 9.70 -15.61
C LEU A 152 8.78 9.64 -16.11
N LEU A 153 7.86 10.00 -15.22
CA LEU A 153 6.45 10.15 -15.50
C LEU A 153 6.02 11.62 -15.41
N SER A 154 4.98 11.97 -16.14
CA SER A 154 4.26 13.24 -15.99
C SER A 154 2.93 12.95 -15.32
N TRP A 155 2.66 13.63 -14.22
CA TRP A 155 1.35 13.61 -13.58
C TRP A 155 0.63 14.94 -13.85
N SER A 156 -0.66 14.89 -14.13
CA SER A 156 -1.52 16.06 -14.28
C SER A 156 -2.86 15.88 -13.59
N SER A 157 -3.26 16.89 -12.81
CA SER A 157 -4.56 16.95 -12.13
C SER A 157 -5.73 17.27 -13.06
N GLY A 158 -5.50 17.43 -14.37
CA GLY A 158 -6.52 17.88 -15.32
C GLY A 158 -7.01 19.30 -15.00
N ASN A 159 -8.31 19.44 -14.69
CA ASN A 159 -8.99 20.73 -14.49
C ASN A 159 -8.43 21.62 -13.36
N LYS A 160 -7.56 21.10 -12.48
CA LYS A 160 -6.93 21.89 -11.40
C LYS A 160 -5.56 22.48 -11.79
N GLY A 161 -5.14 22.34 -13.04
CA GLY A 161 -3.95 23.00 -13.62
C GLY A 161 -2.58 22.52 -13.11
N LYS A 162 -2.51 21.75 -12.01
CA LYS A 162 -1.25 21.23 -11.49
C LYS A 162 -0.73 20.08 -12.34
N SER A 163 0.47 20.23 -12.88
CA SER A 163 1.21 19.16 -13.53
C SER A 163 2.68 19.23 -13.18
N PHE A 164 3.33 18.09 -13.02
CA PHE A 164 4.76 18.02 -12.72
C PHE A 164 5.37 16.67 -13.16
N PRO A 165 6.66 16.67 -13.53
CA PRO A 165 7.40 15.43 -13.74
C PRO A 165 7.73 14.76 -12.39
N LEU A 166 7.77 13.43 -12.35
CA LEU A 166 8.16 12.66 -11.17
C LEU A 166 8.94 11.40 -11.56
N CYS A 167 9.92 11.04 -10.72
CA CYS A 167 10.56 9.74 -10.74
C CYS A 167 9.77 8.77 -9.83
N PRO A 168 9.35 7.58 -10.30
CA PRO A 168 8.63 6.61 -9.47
C PRO A 168 9.37 6.22 -8.19
N TYR A 169 10.70 6.08 -8.26
CA TYR A 169 11.51 5.67 -7.13
C TYR A 169 11.65 6.81 -6.12
N CYS A 170 12.17 7.98 -6.54
CA CYS A 170 12.36 9.15 -5.67
C CYS A 170 11.06 9.65 -5.01
N PHE A 171 9.92 9.56 -5.71
CA PHE A 171 8.61 9.94 -5.16
C PHE A 171 8.23 9.10 -3.92
N ASN A 172 8.64 7.84 -3.91
CA ASN A 172 8.38 6.89 -2.83
C ASN A 172 9.53 6.82 -1.80
N HIS A 173 10.75 7.08 -2.25
CA HIS A 173 12.00 7.04 -1.48
C HIS A 173 12.78 8.34 -1.71
N PRO A 174 12.43 9.43 -1.02
CA PRO A 174 13.09 10.73 -1.20
C PRO A 174 14.61 10.61 -0.95
N PRO A 175 15.46 10.96 -1.92
CA PRO A 175 16.91 10.77 -1.81
C PRO A 175 17.60 11.81 -0.90
N PHE A 176 16.95 12.97 -0.66
CA PHE A 176 17.51 14.07 0.13
C PHE A 176 16.63 14.41 1.33
N ARG A 177 17.24 14.96 2.39
CA ARG A 177 16.56 15.23 3.68
C ARG A 177 15.46 16.29 3.58
N ASP A 178 15.64 17.23 2.67
CA ASP A 178 14.73 18.33 2.34
C ASP A 178 13.56 17.87 1.44
N MET A 179 13.66 16.71 0.80
CA MET A 179 12.58 16.13 0.01
C MET A 179 11.62 15.31 0.88
N LYS A 180 10.31 15.56 0.74
CA LYS A 180 9.27 14.76 1.39
C LYS A 180 8.70 13.72 0.42
N LYS A 181 8.18 12.62 0.98
CA LYS A 181 7.45 11.62 0.21
C LYS A 181 6.26 12.29 -0.50
N GLY A 182 6.07 11.96 -1.76
CA GLY A 182 5.02 12.57 -2.58
C GLY A 182 5.45 13.81 -3.38
N PHE A 183 6.72 14.22 -3.29
CA PHE A 183 7.23 15.34 -4.07
C PHE A 183 7.65 14.90 -5.47
N GLY A 184 7.40 15.77 -6.46
CA GLY A 184 7.82 15.56 -7.85
C GLY A 184 9.29 15.91 -8.08
N CYS A 185 9.77 15.66 -9.29
CA CYS A 185 11.12 16.05 -9.70
C CYS A 185 11.35 17.56 -9.62
N ASN A 186 10.30 18.38 -9.77
CA ASN A 186 10.36 19.85 -9.61
C ASN A 186 10.80 20.30 -8.20
N SER A 187 10.81 19.41 -7.22
CA SER A 187 11.34 19.66 -5.87
C SER A 187 12.63 18.89 -5.59
N CYS A 188 13.22 18.25 -6.60
CA CYS A 188 14.49 17.54 -6.49
C CYS A 188 15.65 18.54 -6.40
N THR A 189 16.50 18.37 -5.40
CA THR A 189 17.70 19.20 -5.19
C THR A 189 18.98 18.57 -5.75
N HIS A 190 18.86 17.46 -6.50
CA HIS A 190 20.03 16.87 -7.14
C HIS A 190 20.65 17.84 -8.15
N PRO A 191 21.95 18.16 -8.05
CA PRO A 191 22.60 19.17 -8.89
C PRO A 191 22.51 18.89 -10.39
N THR A 192 22.49 17.62 -10.79
CA THR A 192 22.42 17.23 -12.21
C THR A 192 21.02 16.87 -12.69
N CYS A 193 19.98 17.05 -11.86
CA CYS A 193 18.60 16.81 -12.31
C CYS A 193 18.11 18.01 -13.13
N PRO A 194 17.90 17.87 -14.46
CA PRO A 194 17.45 18.97 -15.31
C PRO A 194 16.00 19.39 -15.03
N TYR A 195 15.29 18.61 -14.21
CA TYR A 195 13.90 18.88 -13.77
C TYR A 195 13.84 19.25 -12.28
N GLY A 196 14.99 19.37 -11.63
CA GLY A 196 15.13 19.75 -10.24
C GLY A 196 14.84 21.24 -10.03
N VAL A 197 14.64 21.62 -8.76
CA VAL A 197 14.39 23.01 -8.38
C VAL A 197 15.53 23.94 -8.83
N ASN A 198 16.76 23.45 -8.89
CA ASN A 198 17.92 24.23 -9.34
C ASN A 198 17.88 24.54 -10.85
N SER A 199 17.18 23.73 -11.65
CA SER A 199 17.08 23.92 -13.11
C SER A 199 15.77 24.58 -13.53
N THR A 200 14.68 24.31 -12.81
CA THR A 200 13.32 24.77 -13.19
C THR A 200 12.71 25.74 -12.18
N GLY A 201 13.43 26.09 -11.12
CA GLY A 201 12.97 27.02 -10.10
C GLY A 201 12.77 28.40 -10.69
N VAL A 202 11.60 28.99 -10.44
CA VAL A 202 11.33 30.40 -10.75
C VAL A 202 11.46 31.15 -9.44
N SER A 203 12.26 32.21 -9.41
CA SER A 203 12.38 33.08 -8.25
C SER A 203 11.05 33.80 -7.99
N GLY A 204 10.75 34.08 -6.72
CA GLY A 204 9.62 34.96 -6.38
C GLY A 204 9.80 36.33 -7.04
N CYS A 205 8.69 36.93 -7.47
CA CYS A 205 8.71 38.29 -8.01
C CYS A 205 9.05 39.27 -6.90
N VAL A 206 10.18 39.96 -7.03
CA VAL A 206 10.66 40.95 -6.04
C VAL A 206 9.75 42.18 -5.92
N GLU A 207 8.86 42.40 -6.89
CA GLU A 207 7.91 43.53 -6.91
C GLU A 207 6.51 43.16 -6.40
N CYS A 208 6.26 41.89 -6.01
CA CYS A 208 4.95 41.42 -5.57
C CYS A 208 4.87 41.07 -4.07
N GLU A 209 5.74 41.67 -3.24
CA GLU A 209 5.54 41.69 -1.78
C GLU A 209 4.62 42.84 -1.35
#